data_AF-A0A425WJC0-F1
#
_entry.id   AF-A0A425WJC0-F1
#
_cell.length_a   1.000
_cell.length_b   1.000
_cell.length_c   1.000
_cell.angle_alpha   90.00
_cell.angle_beta   90.00
_cell.angle_gamma   90.00
#
_symmetry.space_group_name_H-M   'P 1'
#
loop_
_entity.id
_entity.type
_entity.pdbx_description
1 polymer ?
#
loop_
_entity_poly.entity_id
_entity_poly.type
_entity_poly.pdbx_seq_one_letter_code
_entity_poly.pdbx_strand_id
1 'polypeptide(L)' 'MRATLKAHQSKKGKNWHFGYKAHIGVDAGSGLVHAVETTAANVSDISQAHALVREDDRFCCADSGYTGIAKRP' A
#
# COMPACT_ATOMS: atom_id res chain seq x y z
N MET A 1 -3.21 -11.49 -18.35
CA MET A 1 -3.99 -10.75 -17.35
C MET A 1 -3.74 -9.26 -17.56
N ARG A 2 -4.73 -8.48 -18.02
CA ARG A 2 -4.60 -7.01 -18.16
C ARG A 2 -5.38 -6.36 -17.02
N ALA A 3 -4.70 -5.99 -15.94
CA ALA A 3 -5.25 -5.08 -14.94
C ALA A 3 -5.05 -3.66 -15.46
N THR A 4 -6.11 -3.03 -15.96
CA THR A 4 -6.04 -1.62 -16.37
C THR A 4 -6.27 -0.75 -15.14
N LEU A 5 -5.19 -0.27 -14.51
CA LEU A 5 -5.29 0.72 -13.43
C LEU A 5 -5.70 2.07 -14.04
N LYS A 6 -6.62 2.78 -13.38
CA LYS A 6 -6.98 4.16 -13.72
C LYS A 6 -6.52 5.10 -12.64
N ALA A 7 -5.64 6.04 -12.98
CA ALA A 7 -5.25 7.12 -12.09
C ALA A 7 -6.40 8.12 -11.94
N HIS A 8 -6.63 8.55 -10.71
CA HIS A 8 -7.53 9.66 -10.39
C HIS A 8 -6.73 10.86 -9.91
N GLN A 9 -7.22 12.06 -10.19
CA GLN A 9 -6.56 13.28 -9.76
C GLN A 9 -6.51 13.34 -8.22
N SER A 10 -5.36 13.70 -7.69
CA SER A 10 -5.18 14.08 -6.29
C SER A 10 -4.63 15.49 -6.22
N LYS A 11 -5.06 16.25 -5.21
CA LYS A 11 -4.61 17.63 -5.01
C LYS A 11 -3.66 17.68 -3.82
N LYS A 12 -2.43 18.15 -4.04
CA LYS A 12 -1.47 18.45 -2.99
C LYS A 12 -1.15 19.95 -3.03
N GLY A 13 -1.59 20.69 -2.01
CA GLY A 13 -1.51 22.15 -2.03
C GLY A 13 -2.33 22.75 -3.18
N LYS A 14 -1.67 23.51 -4.06
CA LYS A 14 -2.28 24.11 -5.27
C LYS A 14 -2.12 23.26 -6.55
N ASN A 15 -1.39 22.15 -6.48
CA ASN A 15 -1.06 21.34 -7.65
C ASN A 15 -1.92 20.09 -7.74
N TRP A 16 -2.27 19.72 -8.97
CA TRP A 16 -2.96 18.48 -9.28
C TRP A 16 -1.95 17.45 -9.77
N HIS A 17 -2.10 16.22 -9.28
CA HIS A 17 -1.23 15.10 -9.59
C HIS A 17 -2.05 13.91 -10.02
N PHE A 18 -1.50 13.16 -10.97
CA PHE A 18 -1.96 11.83 -11.33
C PHE A 18 -0.81 10.86 -11.14
N GLY A 19 -1.11 9.64 -10.74
CA GLY A 19 -0.08 8.64 -10.61
C GLY A 19 -0.60 7.35 -10.02
N TYR A 20 0.34 6.44 -9.82
CA TYR A 20 0.15 5.16 -9.18
C TYR A 20 1.13 5.05 -8.02
N LYS A 21 0.83 4.15 -7.10
CA LYS A 21 1.73 3.76 -6.02
C LYS A 21 1.76 2.24 -5.94
N ALA A 22 2.89 1.70 -5.49
CA ALA A 22 3.05 0.29 -5.18
C ALA A 22 3.16 0.13 -3.66
N HIS A 23 2.41 -0.81 -3.14
CA HIS A 23 2.43 -1.29 -1.77
C HIS A 23 3.19 -2.62 -1.78
N ILE A 24 4.25 -2.74 -0.97
CA ILE A 24 5.17 -3.88 -1.06
C ILE A 24 5.30 -4.52 0.33
N GLY A 25 5.00 -5.80 0.42
CA GLY A 25 5.29 -6.64 1.58
C GLY A 25 6.67 -7.26 1.44
N VAL A 26 7.54 -7.03 2.44
CA VAL A 26 8.91 -7.52 2.48
C VAL A 26 9.13 -8.32 3.75
N ASP A 27 9.74 -9.49 3.58
CA ASP A 27 10.13 -10.35 4.68
C ASP A 27 11.22 -9.69 5.51
N ALA A 28 10.96 -9.45 6.80
CA ALA A 28 11.88 -8.67 7.64
C ALA A 28 13.22 -9.39 7.91
N GLY A 29 13.27 -10.73 7.83
CA GLY A 29 14.48 -11.52 8.09
C GLY A 29 15.38 -11.64 6.87
N SER A 30 14.79 -11.94 5.71
CA SER A 30 15.51 -12.19 4.45
C SER A 30 15.60 -10.98 3.52
N GLY A 31 14.73 -9.99 3.67
CA GLY A 31 14.60 -8.85 2.76
C GLY A 31 13.92 -9.19 1.42
N LEU A 32 13.33 -10.38 1.29
CA LEU A 32 12.66 -10.79 0.06
C LEU A 32 11.24 -10.20 -0.04
N VAL A 33 10.91 -9.71 -1.23
CA VAL A 33 9.54 -9.27 -1.55
C VAL A 33 8.64 -10.50 -1.66
N HIS A 34 7.52 -10.49 -0.95
CA HIS A 34 6.52 -11.56 -0.99
C HIS A 34 5.13 -11.10 -1.44
N ALA A 35 4.85 -9.80 -1.44
CA ALA A 35 3.59 -9.24 -1.93
C ALA A 35 3.82 -7.88 -2.61
N VAL A 36 3.08 -7.62 -3.69
CA VAL A 36 3.06 -6.32 -4.36
C VAL A 36 1.64 -6.02 -4.80
N GLU A 37 1.09 -4.90 -4.33
CA GLU A 37 -0.19 -4.36 -4.77
C GLU A 37 0.03 -2.99 -5.42
N THR A 38 -0.56 -2.73 -6.58
CA THR A 38 -0.43 -1.43 -7.25
C THR A 38 -1.78 -0.76 -7.36
N THR A 39 -1.87 0.49 -6.90
CA THR A 39 -3.12 1.25 -6.87
C THR A 39 -2.93 2.64 -7.47
N ALA A 40 -4.03 3.34 -7.73
CA ALA A 40 -3.97 4.76 -8.03
C ALA A 40 -3.43 5.54 -6.82
N ALA A 41 -2.67 6.60 -7.06
CA ALA A 41 -1.95 7.33 -5.99
C ALA A 41 -2.87 7.97 -4.93
N ASN A 42 -4.17 8.11 -5.22
CA ASN A 42 -5.16 8.61 -4.26
C ASN A 42 -5.67 7.54 -3.27
N VAL A 43 -5.39 6.25 -3.51
CA VAL A 43 -5.76 5.18 -2.59
C VAL A 43 -4.94 5.29 -1.30
N SER A 44 -5.61 5.13 -0.16
CA SER A 44 -4.98 5.20 1.16
C SER A 44 -4.14 3.96 1.41
N ASP A 45 -2.95 4.14 1.98
CA ASP A 45 -2.00 3.04 2.17
C ASP A 45 -2.54 1.97 3.13
N ILE A 46 -3.18 2.41 4.20
CA ILE A 46 -3.78 1.51 5.20
C ILE A 46 -4.85 0.56 4.66
N SER A 47 -5.55 0.89 3.57
CA SER A 47 -6.57 -0.02 3.01
C SER A 47 -5.94 -1.20 2.29
N GLN A 48 -4.64 -1.15 2.00
CA GLN A 48 -3.92 -2.19 1.28
C GLN A 48 -3.11 -3.08 2.20
N ALA A 49 -2.95 -2.77 3.49
CA ALA A 49 -2.01 -3.52 4.32
C ALA A 49 -2.40 -4.97 4.59
N HIS A 50 -3.69 -5.31 4.66
CA HIS A 50 -4.11 -6.72 4.78
C HIS A 50 -3.74 -7.56 3.55
N ALA A 51 -3.53 -6.94 2.38
CA ALA A 51 -3.01 -7.64 1.21
C ALA A 51 -1.48 -7.85 1.26
N LEU A 52 -0.77 -7.15 2.16
CA LEU A 52 0.68 -7.23 2.30
C LEU A 52 1.12 -8.14 3.43
N VAL A 53 0.34 -8.26 4.51
CA VAL A 53 0.69 -9.02 5.72
C VAL A 53 0.33 -10.49 5.54
N ARG A 54 1.25 -11.39 5.87
CA ARG A 54 1.02 -12.85 5.88
C ARG A 54 0.52 -13.31 7.24
N GLU A 55 -0.15 -14.47 7.28
CA GLU A 55 -0.65 -15.06 8.53
C GLU A 55 0.48 -15.42 9.52
N ASP A 56 1.67 -15.70 9.02
CA ASP A 56 2.85 -16.03 9.82
C ASP A 56 3.67 -14.83 10.28
N ASP A 57 3.33 -13.61 9.82
CA ASP A 57 3.99 -12.38 10.26
C ASP A 57 3.63 -12.08 11.73
N ARG A 58 4.63 -12.17 12.61
CA ARG A 58 4.45 -11.88 14.06
C ARG A 58 4.46 -10.40 14.38
N PHE A 59 5.10 -9.59 13.54
CA PHE A 59 5.15 -8.14 13.63
C PHE A 59 5.36 -7.56 12.23
N CYS A 60 4.92 -6.32 12.04
CA CYS A 60 5.16 -5.58 10.81
C CYS A 60 5.71 -4.19 11.14
N CYS A 61 6.72 -3.77 10.40
CA CYS A 61 7.20 -2.39 10.41
C CYS A 61 6.60 -1.68 9.21
N ALA A 62 5.92 -0.55 9.42
CA ALA A 62 5.30 0.23 8.37
C ALA A 62 5.40 1.72 8.68
N ASP A 63 5.22 2.56 7.67
CA ASP A 63 5.21 4.01 7.85
C ASP A 63 3.92 4.52 8.52
N SER A 64 3.86 5.81 8.82
CA SER A 64 2.73 6.42 9.53
C SER A 64 1.40 6.36 8.77
N GLY A 65 1.43 6.20 7.45
CA GLY A 65 0.26 5.98 6.59
C GLY A 65 -0.52 4.70 6.91
N TYR A 66 0.11 3.74 7.61
CA TYR A 66 -0.51 2.50 8.07
C TYR A 66 -0.97 2.54 9.54
N THR A 67 -0.87 3.70 10.20
CA THR A 67 -1.28 3.84 11.61
C THR A 67 -2.78 3.60 11.78
N GLY A 68 -3.15 2.79 12.78
CA GLY A 68 -4.54 2.51 13.13
C GLY A 68 -5.18 1.37 12.35
N ILE A 69 -4.37 0.51 11.73
CA ILE A 69 -4.87 -0.61 10.91
C ILE A 69 -5.76 -1.57 11.69
N ALA A 70 -5.50 -1.78 12.98
CA ALA A 70 -6.36 -2.60 13.84
C ALA A 70 -7.82 -2.09 13.92
N LYS A 71 -8.10 -0.86 13.51
CA LYS A 71 -9.45 -0.28 13.45
C LYS A 71 -10.09 -0.40 12.06
N ARG A 72 -9.41 -1.00 11.09
CA ARG A 72 -9.85 -1.16 9.70
C ARG A 72 -9.84 -2.65 9.35
N PRO A 73 -11.01 -3.24 9.06
CA PRO A 73 -11.10 -4.66 8.71
C PRO A 73 -10.40 -4.97 7.38
#